data_AF-A0A9N7RIR2-F1
#
_entry.id   AF-A0A9N7RIR2-F1
#
_cell.length_a   1.000
_cell.length_b   1.000
_cell.length_c   1.000
_cell.angle_alpha   90.00
_cell.angle_beta   90.00
_cell.angle_gamma   90.00
#
_symmetry.space_group_name_H-M   'P 1'
#
loop_
_entity.id
_entity.type
_entity.pdbx_description
1 polymer ?
#
loop_
_entity_poly.entity_id
_entity_poly.type
_entity_poly.pdbx_seq_one_letter_code
_entity_poly.pdbx_strand_id
1 'polypeptide(L)'
;MADDQAKIEKRKFRYGDEEKERFNRILNYYEGTHNFHNFTARTKAEDPAAKRYIVSFNANVVISIDGLEFVKCEVVGQSFMLHQICKMIGLAVAIMRNCSPESLIQTAFDPKVNINVPMAPAVGLYLDECFFSSYNKKWKDSHEELSMRDYGDEAEEFKNKYIYSHVATTEHKDGSVALWLHSLNYRNYPDLHFTRGNGSGGDGKGSGFVNGCTLSDVKHVEVENMDE
;
A
#
# COMPACT_ATOMS: atom_id res chain seq x y z
N MET A 1 43.32 -20.28 -9.88
CA MET A 1 42.22 -20.51 -8.93
C MET A 1 42.44 -19.59 -7.75
N ALA A 2 41.88 -18.39 -7.83
CA ALA A 2 41.74 -17.46 -6.71
C ALA A 2 40.35 -16.86 -6.86
N ASP A 3 39.61 -16.95 -5.78
CA ASP A 3 38.17 -16.89 -5.65
C ASP A 3 37.72 -15.43 -5.56
N ASP A 4 37.23 -14.88 -6.67
CA ASP A 4 36.56 -13.58 -6.73
C ASP A 4 35.12 -13.74 -6.22
N GLN A 5 34.99 -14.07 -4.93
CA GLN A 5 33.73 -14.01 -4.21
C GLN A 5 33.50 -12.55 -3.79
N ALA A 6 33.14 -11.70 -4.76
CA ALA A 6 32.67 -10.35 -4.49
C ALA A 6 31.46 -10.42 -3.55
N LYS A 7 31.68 -10.05 -2.29
CA LYS A 7 30.62 -9.85 -1.30
C LYS A 7 29.64 -8.82 -1.88
N ILE A 8 28.46 -9.30 -2.28
CA ILE A 8 27.31 -8.44 -2.51
C ILE A 8 26.92 -7.89 -1.14
N GLU A 9 27.50 -6.76 -0.76
CA GLU A 9 26.94 -5.93 0.30
C GLU A 9 25.54 -5.55 -0.17
N LYS A 10 24.51 -6.23 0.37
CA LYS A 10 23.12 -5.83 0.17
C LYS A 10 23.02 -4.39 0.67
N ARG A 11 22.92 -3.43 -0.25
CA ARG A 11 22.67 -2.03 0.10
C ARG A 11 21.47 -2.00 1.05
N LYS A 12 21.67 -1.42 2.24
CA LYS A 12 20.60 -1.20 3.21
C LYS A 12 19.57 -0.29 2.54
N PHE A 13 18.33 -0.75 2.41
CA PHE A 13 17.24 0.06 1.87
C PHE A 13 17.06 1.31 2.73
N ARG A 14 16.85 2.46 2.10
CA ARG A 14 16.53 3.73 2.75
C ARG A 14 15.35 4.36 2.04
N TYR A 15 14.38 4.86 2.79
CA TYR A 15 13.23 5.55 2.24
C TYR A 15 13.57 7.03 2.01
N GLY A 16 14.30 7.29 0.91
CA GLY A 16 14.73 8.62 0.50
C GLY A 16 13.63 9.39 -0.24
N ASP A 17 13.98 10.56 -0.78
CA ASP A 17 13.01 11.43 -1.46
C ASP A 17 12.47 10.80 -2.75
N GLU A 18 13.29 10.10 -3.52
CA GLU A 18 12.83 9.37 -4.71
C GLU A 18 11.84 8.24 -4.35
N GLU A 19 12.13 7.46 -3.31
CA GLU A 19 11.21 6.42 -2.83
C GLU A 19 9.92 7.02 -2.28
N LYS A 20 10.02 8.15 -1.58
CA LYS A 20 8.90 8.90 -1.02
C LYS A 20 7.99 9.44 -2.13
N GLU A 21 8.55 10.12 -3.12
CA GLU A 21 7.81 10.64 -4.28
C GLU A 21 7.09 9.52 -5.03
N ARG A 22 7.81 8.41 -5.31
CA ARG A 22 7.22 7.27 -5.99
C ARG A 22 6.10 6.63 -5.18
N PHE A 23 6.29 6.40 -3.89
CA PHE A 23 5.27 5.74 -3.08
C PHE A 23 4.04 6.63 -2.90
N ASN A 24 4.22 7.95 -2.68
CA ASN A 24 3.10 8.89 -2.66
C ASN A 24 2.34 8.92 -3.99
N ARG A 25 3.03 8.89 -5.14
CA ARG A 25 2.36 8.74 -6.45
C ARG A 25 1.49 7.49 -6.52
N ILE A 26 1.98 6.36 -6.01
CA ILE A 26 1.22 5.09 -5.95
C ILE A 26 -0.02 5.24 -5.05
N LEU A 27 0.14 5.84 -3.86
CA LEU A 27 -0.95 6.03 -2.90
C LEU A 27 -2.04 6.97 -3.44
N ASN A 28 -1.66 8.00 -4.20
CA ASN A 28 -2.59 8.97 -4.79
C ASN A 28 -3.59 8.34 -5.76
N TYR A 29 -3.31 7.17 -6.35
CA TYR A 29 -4.30 6.47 -7.17
C TYR A 29 -5.56 6.05 -6.39
N TYR A 30 -5.49 5.95 -5.06
CA TYR A 30 -6.64 5.62 -4.23
C TYR A 30 -7.54 6.83 -3.94
N GLU A 31 -7.05 8.05 -4.12
CA GLU A 31 -7.81 9.26 -3.84
C GLU A 31 -9.01 9.41 -4.77
N GLY A 32 -10.12 9.94 -4.22
CA GLY A 32 -11.38 10.03 -4.94
C GLY A 32 -12.33 8.87 -4.66
N THR A 33 -13.38 8.77 -5.49
CA THR A 33 -14.42 7.76 -5.35
C THR A 33 -14.15 6.59 -6.29
N HIS A 34 -13.89 5.41 -5.72
CA HIS A 34 -13.64 4.17 -6.48
C HIS A 34 -14.49 3.01 -5.97
N ASN A 35 -14.56 1.94 -6.75
CA ASN A 35 -15.17 0.68 -6.33
C ASN A 35 -14.11 -0.21 -5.69
N PHE A 36 -14.16 -0.36 -4.36
CA PHE A 36 -13.17 -1.08 -3.57
C PHE A 36 -13.52 -2.55 -3.30
N HIS A 37 -14.35 -3.19 -4.14
CA HIS A 37 -14.79 -4.58 -3.91
C HIS A 37 -13.62 -5.58 -3.78
N ASN A 38 -12.56 -5.44 -4.57
CA ASN A 38 -11.34 -6.27 -4.45
C ASN A 38 -10.56 -6.01 -3.14
N PHE A 39 -10.78 -4.87 -2.51
CA PHE A 39 -10.13 -4.44 -1.26
C PHE A 39 -10.90 -4.88 -0.01
N THR A 40 -11.90 -5.76 -0.14
CA THR A 40 -12.60 -6.37 0.99
C THR A 40 -12.85 -7.85 0.70
N ALA A 41 -13.44 -8.58 1.65
CA ALA A 41 -13.85 -9.97 1.47
C ALA A 41 -15.38 -10.14 1.43
N ARG A 42 -16.14 -9.13 1.87
CA ARG A 42 -17.58 -9.28 2.18
C ARG A 42 -18.52 -8.45 1.31
N THR A 43 -18.01 -7.79 0.28
CA THR A 43 -18.80 -6.86 -0.54
C THR A 43 -18.57 -7.19 -2.00
N LYS A 44 -19.67 -7.40 -2.73
CA LYS A 44 -19.64 -7.68 -4.17
C LYS A 44 -19.43 -6.39 -4.97
N ALA A 45 -18.98 -6.53 -6.22
CA ALA A 45 -18.69 -5.39 -7.08
C ALA A 45 -19.93 -4.54 -7.38
N GLU A 46 -21.11 -5.15 -7.45
CA GLU A 46 -22.38 -4.50 -7.78
C GLU A 46 -23.00 -3.77 -6.58
N ASP A 47 -22.54 -4.10 -5.37
CA ASP A 47 -23.06 -3.49 -4.15
C ASP A 47 -22.64 -2.01 -4.10
N PRO A 48 -23.59 -1.05 -3.97
CA PRO A 48 -23.25 0.36 -3.79
C PRO A 48 -22.32 0.59 -2.60
N ALA A 49 -22.38 -0.27 -1.59
CA ALA A 49 -21.48 -0.25 -0.45
C ALA A 49 -20.05 -0.66 -0.79
N ALA A 50 -19.70 -1.05 -2.02
CA ALA A 50 -18.32 -1.18 -2.46
C ALA A 50 -17.68 0.16 -2.83
N LYS A 51 -18.49 1.19 -3.11
CA LYS A 51 -17.98 2.53 -3.45
C LYS A 51 -17.54 3.27 -2.18
N ARG A 52 -16.30 3.72 -2.15
CA ARG A 52 -15.72 4.49 -1.04
C ARG A 52 -15.00 5.71 -1.56
N TYR A 53 -14.95 6.74 -0.73
CA TYR A 53 -14.27 7.99 -1.01
C TYR A 53 -13.07 8.14 -0.08
N ILE A 54 -11.88 8.17 -0.68
CA ILE A 54 -10.64 8.48 0.01
C ILE A 54 -10.35 9.97 -0.22
N VAL A 55 -10.17 10.69 0.87
CA VAL A 55 -9.92 12.14 0.88
C VAL A 55 -8.45 12.40 0.58
N SER A 56 -7.55 11.68 1.25
CA SER A 56 -6.10 11.80 1.06
C SER A 56 -5.39 10.53 1.48
N PHE A 57 -4.27 10.21 0.83
CA PHE A 57 -3.41 9.09 1.25
C PHE A 57 -1.93 9.39 0.99
N ASN A 58 -1.12 9.54 2.04
CA ASN A 58 0.29 9.89 1.92
C ASN A 58 1.21 9.06 2.82
N ALA A 59 2.52 9.12 2.54
CA ALA A 59 3.58 8.43 3.29
C ALA A 59 4.80 9.35 3.49
N ASN A 60 4.58 10.56 4.00
CA ASN A 60 5.61 11.60 4.01
C ASN A 60 6.60 11.51 5.18
N VAL A 61 6.24 10.79 6.24
CA VAL A 61 6.97 10.80 7.51
C VAL A 61 7.65 9.45 7.74
N VAL A 62 8.93 9.50 8.10
CA VAL A 62 9.68 8.35 8.62
C VAL A 62 9.86 8.53 10.12
N ILE A 63 9.51 7.51 10.89
CA ILE A 63 9.64 7.47 12.35
C ILE A 63 10.74 6.47 12.68
N SER A 64 11.68 6.86 13.53
CA SER A 64 12.68 5.94 14.08
C SER A 64 12.29 5.52 15.49
N ILE A 65 12.14 4.21 15.72
CA ILE A 65 11.80 3.62 17.01
C ILE A 65 12.82 2.51 17.28
N ASP A 66 13.58 2.63 18.36
CA ASP A 66 14.63 1.66 18.76
C ASP A 66 15.61 1.29 17.65
N GLY A 67 15.94 2.25 16.77
CA GLY A 67 16.88 2.06 15.65
C GLY A 67 16.27 1.40 14.41
N LEU A 68 14.98 1.07 14.42
CA LEU A 68 14.21 0.66 13.25
C LEU A 68 13.52 1.87 12.63
N GLU A 69 13.51 1.93 11.29
CA GLU A 69 12.82 2.99 10.54
C GLU A 69 11.46 2.48 10.06
N PHE A 70 10.41 3.24 10.37
CA PHE A 70 9.04 2.98 9.96
C PHE A 70 8.55 4.10 9.05
N VAL A 71 7.85 3.75 7.97
CA VAL A 71 7.17 4.73 7.11
C VAL A 71 5.74 4.90 7.62
N LYS A 72 5.43 6.09 8.14
CA LYS A 72 4.07 6.43 8.58
C LYS A 72 3.21 6.69 7.34
N CYS A 73 2.20 5.85 7.15
CA CYS A 73 1.21 6.02 6.09
C CYS A 73 -0.08 6.60 6.69
N GLU A 74 -0.55 7.73 6.18
CA GLU A 74 -1.71 8.45 6.69
C GLU A 74 -2.82 8.44 5.63
N VAL A 75 -3.95 7.81 5.94
CA VAL A 75 -5.12 7.74 5.07
C VAL A 75 -6.32 8.39 5.74
N VAL A 76 -6.96 9.32 5.03
CA VAL A 76 -8.22 9.93 5.43
C VAL A 76 -9.29 9.50 4.44
N GLY A 77 -10.38 8.96 4.93
CA GLY A 77 -11.50 8.49 4.11
C GLY A 77 -12.83 8.75 4.81
N GLN A 78 -13.91 8.82 4.04
CA GLN A 78 -15.25 8.99 4.60
C GLN A 78 -15.72 7.76 5.40
N SER A 79 -15.33 6.58 4.94
CA SER A 79 -15.57 5.30 5.61
C SER A 79 -14.66 4.23 5.02
N PHE A 80 -14.48 3.13 5.74
CA PHE A 80 -13.67 2.00 5.31
C PHE A 80 -14.44 0.69 5.48
N MET A 81 -14.25 -0.23 4.55
CA MET A 81 -14.72 -1.61 4.66
C MET A 81 -13.73 -2.46 5.45
N LEU A 82 -14.17 -3.64 5.89
CA LEU A 82 -13.31 -4.61 6.55
C LEU A 82 -12.09 -4.95 5.68
N HIS A 83 -10.89 -4.82 6.27
CA HIS A 83 -9.59 -5.04 5.65
C HIS A 83 -9.18 -4.09 4.51
N GLN A 84 -9.99 -3.05 4.22
CA GLN A 84 -9.75 -2.15 3.09
C GLN A 84 -8.37 -1.50 3.14
N ILE A 85 -8.03 -0.87 4.26
CA ILE A 85 -6.75 -0.16 4.42
C ILE A 85 -5.57 -1.14 4.29
N CYS A 86 -5.65 -2.31 4.96
CA CYS A 86 -4.61 -3.33 4.88
C CYS A 86 -4.40 -3.85 3.44
N LYS A 87 -5.47 -4.00 2.65
CA LYS A 87 -5.37 -4.41 1.25
C LYS A 87 -4.84 -3.29 0.34
N MET A 88 -5.22 -2.03 0.60
CA MET A 88 -4.68 -0.88 -0.12
C MET A 88 -3.16 -0.77 0.07
N ILE A 89 -2.67 -0.87 1.31
CA ILE A 89 -1.24 -0.91 1.62
C ILE A 89 -0.58 -2.13 0.98
N GLY A 90 -1.21 -3.31 1.06
CA GLY A 90 -0.63 -4.53 0.52
C GLY A 90 -0.35 -4.46 -0.99
N LEU A 91 -1.29 -3.93 -1.77
CA LEU A 91 -1.08 -3.70 -3.20
C LEU A 91 -0.07 -2.58 -3.47
N ALA A 92 -0.14 -1.48 -2.73
CA ALA A 92 0.79 -0.36 -2.90
C ALA A 92 2.24 -0.79 -2.69
N VAL A 93 2.50 -1.59 -1.64
CA VAL A 93 3.83 -2.14 -1.35
C VAL A 93 4.26 -3.16 -2.40
N ALA A 94 3.35 -3.98 -2.93
CA ALA A 94 3.66 -4.90 -4.02
C ALA A 94 4.15 -4.15 -5.27
N ILE A 95 3.48 -3.05 -5.62
CA ILE A 95 3.86 -2.17 -6.73
C ILE A 95 5.17 -1.44 -6.43
N MET A 96 5.35 -0.93 -5.20
CA MET A 96 6.60 -0.29 -4.78
C MET A 96 7.80 -1.24 -4.91
N ARG A 97 7.59 -2.54 -4.71
CA ARG A 97 8.60 -3.59 -4.88
C ARG A 97 8.69 -4.16 -6.30
N ASN A 98 8.01 -3.54 -7.25
CA ASN A 98 7.97 -3.92 -8.67
C ASN A 98 7.40 -5.33 -8.91
N CYS A 99 6.54 -5.83 -8.01
CA CYS A 99 5.83 -7.09 -8.23
C CYS A 99 4.66 -6.94 -9.23
N SER A 100 4.18 -5.71 -9.43
CA SER A 100 3.08 -5.35 -10.32
C SER A 100 3.26 -3.95 -10.90
N PRO A 101 2.69 -3.66 -12.08
CA PRO A 101 2.62 -2.29 -12.60
C PRO A 101 1.63 -1.43 -11.78
N GLU A 102 1.86 -0.10 -11.78
CA GLU A 102 0.97 0.88 -11.11
C GLU A 102 -0.49 0.81 -11.64
N SER A 103 -0.66 0.46 -12.92
CA SER A 103 -1.96 0.31 -13.58
C SER A 103 -2.86 -0.79 -12.97
N LEU A 104 -2.30 -1.71 -12.19
CA LEU A 104 -3.07 -2.75 -11.50
C LEU A 104 -4.04 -2.15 -10.48
N ILE A 105 -3.74 -0.99 -9.87
CA ILE A 105 -4.65 -0.31 -8.93
C ILE A 105 -5.95 0.08 -9.63
N GLN A 106 -5.84 0.72 -10.79
CA GLN A 106 -7.02 1.12 -11.57
C GLN A 106 -7.82 -0.10 -12.05
N THR A 107 -7.11 -1.15 -12.45
CA THR A 107 -7.71 -2.42 -12.84
C THR A 107 -8.49 -3.05 -11.67
N ALA A 108 -7.96 -2.96 -10.45
CA ALA A 108 -8.60 -3.45 -9.24
C ALA A 108 -9.92 -2.73 -8.90
N PHE A 109 -10.15 -1.53 -9.45
CA PHE A 109 -11.40 -0.79 -9.28
C PHE A 109 -12.46 -1.14 -10.34
N ASP A 110 -12.10 -1.81 -11.44
CA ASP A 110 -13.05 -2.21 -12.48
C ASP A 110 -14.02 -3.26 -11.89
N PRO A 111 -15.34 -2.99 -11.80
CA PRO A 111 -16.31 -3.94 -11.24
C PRO A 111 -16.36 -5.29 -11.97
N LYS A 112 -15.82 -5.37 -13.18
CA LYS A 112 -15.76 -6.59 -13.99
C LYS A 112 -14.52 -7.45 -13.70
N VAL A 113 -13.58 -6.96 -12.89
CA VAL A 113 -12.31 -7.62 -12.61
C VAL A 113 -12.29 -8.05 -11.15
N ASN A 114 -12.04 -9.34 -10.91
CA ASN A 114 -11.82 -9.87 -9.57
C ASN A 114 -10.35 -10.28 -9.44
N ILE A 115 -9.65 -9.67 -8.49
CA ILE A 115 -8.25 -10.01 -8.19
C ILE A 115 -8.05 -10.18 -6.69
N ASN A 116 -7.22 -11.16 -6.33
CA ASN A 116 -6.80 -11.36 -4.95
C ASN A 116 -5.70 -10.37 -4.56
N VAL A 117 -6.11 -9.27 -3.96
CA VAL A 117 -5.21 -8.22 -3.48
C VAL A 117 -4.47 -8.66 -2.20
N PRO A 118 -3.13 -8.51 -2.12
CA PRO A 118 -2.40 -8.79 -0.89
C PRO A 118 -2.90 -7.95 0.28
N MET A 119 -2.94 -8.55 1.47
CA MET A 119 -3.34 -7.87 2.70
C MET A 119 -2.12 -7.71 3.60
N ALA A 120 -1.77 -6.47 3.94
CA ALA A 120 -0.71 -6.18 4.89
C ALA A 120 -1.09 -6.61 6.31
N PRO A 121 -0.10 -6.98 7.17
CA PRO A 121 -0.34 -7.24 8.59
C PRO A 121 -1.02 -6.05 9.28
N ALA A 122 -1.97 -6.33 10.17
CA ALA A 122 -2.74 -5.29 10.85
C ALA A 122 -2.00 -4.64 12.04
N VAL A 123 -0.84 -5.17 12.45
CA VAL A 123 -0.11 -4.74 13.66
C VAL A 123 0.19 -3.25 13.68
N GLY A 124 0.49 -2.65 12.52
CA GLY A 124 0.79 -1.21 12.41
C GLY A 124 -0.42 -0.31 12.17
N LEU A 125 -1.63 -0.87 12.07
CA LEU A 125 -2.84 -0.09 11.80
C LEU A 125 -3.52 0.34 13.11
N TYR A 126 -3.69 1.64 13.27
CA TYR A 126 -4.46 2.23 14.37
C TYR A 126 -5.35 3.37 13.84
N LEU A 127 -6.42 3.68 14.58
CA LEU A 127 -7.29 4.83 14.30
C LEU A 127 -6.70 6.06 15.00
N ASP A 128 -6.39 7.10 14.24
CA ASP A 128 -5.80 8.34 14.77
C ASP A 128 -6.88 9.33 15.23
N GLU A 129 -7.79 9.75 14.34
CA GLU A 129 -8.87 10.69 14.66
C GLU A 129 -10.15 10.39 13.86
N CYS A 130 -11.30 10.74 14.45
CA CYS A 130 -12.59 10.80 13.78
C CYS A 130 -12.96 12.26 13.46
N PHE A 131 -13.18 12.56 12.18
CA PHE A 131 -13.56 13.91 11.77
C PHE A 131 -15.08 14.11 11.79
N PHE A 132 -15.54 15.09 12.56
CA PHE A 132 -16.96 15.46 12.67
C PHE A 132 -17.34 16.70 11.86
N SER A 133 -16.55 17.06 10.84
CA SER A 133 -16.70 18.29 10.05
C SER A 133 -18.13 18.51 9.52
N SER A 134 -18.77 17.48 8.96
CA SER A 134 -20.16 17.55 8.48
C SER A 134 -21.17 17.79 9.61
N TYR A 135 -20.96 17.18 10.77
CA TYR A 135 -21.80 17.38 11.96
C TYR A 135 -21.62 18.81 12.49
N ASN A 136 -20.38 19.23 12.72
CA ASN A 136 -20.03 20.57 13.19
C ASN A 136 -20.61 21.64 12.25
N LYS A 137 -20.51 21.45 10.93
CA LYS A 137 -21.11 22.37 9.95
C LYS A 137 -22.64 22.43 10.05
N LYS A 138 -23.30 21.29 10.23
CA LYS A 138 -24.77 21.20 10.27
C LYS A 138 -25.35 21.80 11.57
N TRP A 139 -24.64 21.67 12.69
CA TRP A 139 -25.15 21.99 14.02
C TRP A 139 -24.42 23.15 14.71
N LYS A 140 -23.57 23.88 13.99
CA LYS A 140 -22.77 25.01 14.50
C LYS A 140 -23.52 26.05 15.34
N ASP A 141 -24.82 26.25 15.06
CA ASP A 141 -25.61 27.30 15.69
C ASP A 141 -26.30 26.81 16.99
N SER A 142 -26.29 25.51 17.26
CA SER A 142 -27.01 24.89 18.40
C SER A 142 -26.18 23.93 19.25
N HIS A 143 -25.04 23.47 18.76
CA HIS A 143 -24.16 22.54 19.47
C HIS A 143 -22.72 23.04 19.42
N GLU A 144 -21.96 22.72 20.47
CA GLU A 144 -20.52 22.95 20.51
C GLU A 144 -19.78 22.10 19.45
N GLU A 145 -18.62 22.58 19.01
CA GLU A 145 -17.79 21.86 18.04
C GLU A 145 -17.28 20.55 18.66
N LEU A 146 -17.55 19.42 18.00
CA LEU A 146 -16.95 18.14 18.38
C LEU A 146 -15.60 17.99 17.68
N SER A 147 -14.51 18.01 18.44
CA SER A 147 -13.15 17.83 17.92
C SER A 147 -12.20 17.22 18.95
N MET A 148 -11.09 16.64 18.47
CA MET A 148 -9.99 16.15 19.33
C MET A 148 -8.91 17.22 19.59
N ARG A 149 -9.10 18.48 19.13
CA ARG A 149 -8.05 19.51 19.16
C ARG A 149 -7.50 19.75 20.57
N ASP A 150 -8.37 19.80 21.57
CA ASP A 150 -7.99 20.05 22.96
C ASP A 150 -7.24 18.88 23.61
N TYR A 151 -7.20 17.72 22.96
CA TYR A 151 -6.52 16.50 23.43
C TYR A 151 -5.37 16.07 22.52
N GLY A 152 -4.92 16.96 21.62
CA GLY A 152 -3.92 16.64 20.60
C GLY A 152 -2.60 16.18 21.21
N ASP A 153 -2.13 16.89 22.25
CA ASP A 153 -0.87 16.59 22.93
C ASP A 153 -0.95 15.26 23.69
N GLU A 154 -2.04 15.02 24.41
CA GLU A 154 -2.27 13.76 25.14
C GLU A 154 -2.41 12.56 24.20
N ALA A 155 -3.08 12.75 23.06
CA ALA A 155 -3.20 11.72 22.03
C ALA A 155 -1.84 11.38 21.41
N GLU A 156 -1.01 12.40 21.12
CA GLU A 156 0.34 12.21 20.59
C GLU A 156 1.27 11.54 21.61
N GLU A 157 1.20 11.92 22.88
CA GLU A 157 1.94 11.25 23.96
C GLU A 157 1.51 9.77 24.06
N PHE A 158 0.22 9.49 24.01
CA PHE A 158 -0.31 8.13 24.06
C PHE A 158 0.17 7.29 22.87
N LYS A 159 0.14 7.84 21.65
CA LYS A 159 0.65 7.16 20.43
C LYS A 159 2.12 6.80 20.57
N ASN A 160 2.96 7.75 20.95
CA ASN A 160 4.39 7.52 21.09
C ASN A 160 4.69 6.49 22.19
N LYS A 161 4.05 6.63 23.35
CA LYS A 161 4.34 5.81 24.53
C LYS A 161 3.82 4.38 24.42
N TYR A 162 2.63 4.18 23.87
CA TYR A 162 1.96 2.88 23.90
C TYR A 162 1.81 2.25 22.53
N ILE A 163 1.41 3.01 21.51
CA ILE A 163 1.12 2.45 20.18
C ILE A 163 2.42 2.16 19.42
N TYR A 164 3.25 3.17 19.20
CA TYR A 164 4.50 3.05 18.45
C TYR A 164 5.47 2.07 19.12
N SER A 165 5.60 2.15 20.44
CA SER A 165 6.36 1.18 21.23
C SER A 165 5.86 -0.26 21.05
N HIS A 166 4.54 -0.48 21.07
CA HIS A 166 3.98 -1.82 20.87
C HIS A 166 4.22 -2.34 19.44
N VAL A 167 4.04 -1.50 18.41
CA VAL A 167 4.31 -1.86 17.01
C VAL A 167 5.77 -2.25 16.83
N ALA A 168 6.71 -1.44 17.33
CA ALA A 168 8.13 -1.70 17.20
C ALA A 168 8.55 -2.97 17.95
N THR A 169 8.08 -3.15 19.19
CA THR A 169 8.37 -4.36 19.98
C THR A 169 7.83 -5.61 19.31
N THR A 170 6.61 -5.55 18.78
CA THR A 170 5.98 -6.70 18.11
C THR A 170 6.71 -7.04 16.81
N GLU A 171 7.12 -6.05 16.02
CA GLU A 171 7.89 -6.33 14.81
C GLU A 171 9.29 -6.87 15.13
N HIS A 172 9.95 -6.38 16.19
CA HIS A 172 11.24 -6.92 16.62
C HIS A 172 11.13 -8.39 17.06
N LYS A 173 10.05 -8.74 17.75
CA LYS A 173 9.81 -10.09 18.28
C LYS A 173 9.35 -11.08 17.21
N ASP A 174 8.33 -10.70 16.44
CA ASP A 174 7.59 -11.61 15.56
C ASP A 174 7.98 -11.46 14.08
N GLY A 175 8.61 -10.34 13.69
CA GLY A 175 9.04 -10.08 12.30
C GLY A 175 7.89 -10.16 11.29
N SER A 176 6.68 -9.81 11.70
CA SER A 176 5.44 -10.07 10.96
C SER A 176 5.42 -9.39 9.59
N VAL A 177 5.92 -8.16 9.49
CA VAL A 177 6.01 -7.40 8.25
C VAL A 177 7.13 -7.98 7.39
N ALA A 178 8.28 -8.30 7.97
CA ALA A 178 9.38 -8.94 7.24
C ALA A 178 8.95 -10.28 6.60
N LEU A 179 8.28 -11.15 7.36
CA LEU A 179 7.75 -12.43 6.87
C LEU A 179 6.71 -12.23 5.77
N TRP A 180 5.80 -11.27 5.94
CA TRP A 180 4.83 -10.92 4.92
C TRP A 180 5.48 -10.36 3.64
N LEU A 181 6.53 -9.54 3.75
CA LEU A 181 7.29 -9.07 2.59
C LEU A 181 7.94 -10.25 1.84
N HIS A 182 8.43 -11.27 2.53
CA HIS A 182 8.91 -12.48 1.86
C HIS A 182 7.81 -13.26 1.12
N SER A 183 6.59 -13.25 1.64
CA SER A 183 5.44 -13.91 1.00
C SER A 183 4.88 -13.12 -0.19
N LEU A 184 5.16 -11.82 -0.30
CA LEU A 184 4.69 -10.96 -1.38
C LEU A 184 5.43 -11.24 -2.71
N ASN A 185 5.02 -12.31 -3.38
CA ASN A 185 5.58 -12.78 -4.65
C ASN A 185 4.50 -13.50 -5.49
N TYR A 186 4.81 -13.74 -6.76
CA TYR A 186 3.89 -14.31 -7.75
C TYR A 186 3.38 -15.72 -7.42
N ARG A 187 4.11 -16.50 -6.58
CA ARG A 187 3.64 -17.84 -6.19
C ARG A 187 2.46 -17.76 -5.22
N ASN A 188 2.50 -16.77 -4.32
CA ASN A 188 1.46 -16.56 -3.32
C ASN A 188 0.35 -15.62 -3.81
N TYR A 189 0.67 -14.70 -4.73
CA TYR A 189 -0.26 -13.74 -5.31
C TYR A 189 -0.15 -13.74 -6.85
N PRO A 190 -0.74 -14.73 -7.54
CA PRO A 190 -0.67 -14.83 -9.00
C PRO A 190 -1.28 -13.63 -9.72
N ASP A 191 -2.34 -13.05 -9.15
CA ASP A 191 -3.07 -11.91 -9.75
C ASP A 191 -2.27 -10.61 -9.78
N LEU A 192 -1.09 -10.56 -9.16
CA LEU A 192 -0.14 -9.45 -9.32
C LEU A 192 0.35 -9.29 -10.77
N HIS A 193 0.25 -10.35 -11.59
CA HIS A 193 0.52 -10.32 -13.02
C HIS A 193 -0.74 -10.22 -13.89
N PHE A 194 -1.88 -9.86 -13.32
CA PHE A 194 -3.11 -9.76 -14.09
C PHE A 194 -2.95 -8.83 -15.29
N THR A 195 -3.12 -9.38 -16.50
CA THR A 195 -3.18 -8.62 -17.74
C THR A 195 -4.60 -8.77 -18.29
N ARG A 196 -5.22 -7.64 -18.64
CA ARG A 196 -6.53 -7.65 -19.29
C ARG A 196 -6.33 -8.25 -20.68
N GLY A 197 -6.73 -9.50 -20.88
CA GLY A 197 -6.71 -10.13 -22.19
C GLY A 197 -7.56 -9.32 -23.17
N ASN A 198 -7.00 -8.95 -24.33
CA ASN A 198 -7.81 -8.42 -25.44
C ASN A 198 -8.80 -9.51 -25.83
N GLY A 199 -10.09 -9.24 -25.61
CA GLY A 199 -11.15 -10.22 -25.76
C GLY A 199 -11.17 -10.86 -27.15
N SER A 200 -11.15 -12.17 -27.17
CA SER A 200 -11.82 -12.99 -28.18
C SER A 200 -12.54 -14.09 -27.41
N GLY A 201 -13.86 -14.13 -27.54
CA GLY A 201 -14.73 -14.95 -26.71
C GLY A 201 -14.46 -16.44 -26.83
N GLY A 202 -14.73 -17.16 -25.74
CA GLY A 202 -14.72 -18.62 -25.70
C GLY A 202 -14.65 -19.12 -24.25
N ASP A 203 -15.72 -19.76 -23.81
CA ASP A 203 -15.79 -20.51 -22.56
C ASP A 203 -14.64 -21.50 -22.41
N GLY A 204 -14.13 -21.67 -21.18
CA GLY A 204 -13.33 -22.83 -20.83
C GLY A 204 -12.17 -22.55 -19.88
N LYS A 205 -12.14 -23.31 -18.79
CA LYS A 205 -10.99 -23.51 -17.90
C LYS A 205 -9.67 -23.53 -18.69
N GLY A 206 -8.73 -22.66 -18.32
CA GLY A 206 -7.39 -22.67 -18.90
C GLY A 206 -6.39 -21.95 -17.99
N SER A 207 -5.69 -22.72 -17.16
CA SER A 207 -4.42 -22.32 -16.54
C SER A 207 -3.40 -22.09 -17.65
N GLY A 208 -3.21 -20.83 -18.07
CA GLY A 208 -2.15 -20.43 -18.97
C GLY A 208 -0.92 -19.99 -18.17
N PHE A 209 0.01 -20.91 -17.93
CA PHE A 209 1.38 -20.55 -17.53
C PHE A 209 2.08 -19.93 -18.74
N VAL A 210 2.51 -18.67 -18.63
CA VAL A 210 3.49 -18.09 -19.53
C VAL A 210 4.84 -18.14 -18.83
N ASN A 211 5.74 -18.95 -19.39
CA ASN A 211 7.13 -19.01 -18.98
C ASN A 211 7.86 -17.71 -19.36
N GLY A 212 8.64 -17.18 -18.43
CA GLY A 212 9.79 -16.35 -18.73
C GLY A 212 9.66 -14.88 -18.33
N CYS A 213 10.30 -14.53 -17.21
CA CYS A 213 11.02 -13.26 -17.14
C CYS A 213 12.34 -13.54 -16.42
N THR A 214 13.38 -13.76 -17.22
CA THR A 214 14.76 -13.79 -16.77
C THR A 214 15.18 -12.39 -16.35
N LEU A 215 16.02 -12.35 -15.32
CA LEU A 215 16.59 -11.15 -14.71
C LEU A 215 17.59 -10.50 -15.68
N SER A 216 17.12 -9.83 -16.73
CA SER A 216 17.98 -9.11 -17.65
C SER A 216 17.17 -8.16 -18.52
N ASP A 217 16.84 -6.97 -17.99
CA ASP A 217 16.47 -5.80 -18.80
C ASP A 217 16.53 -4.52 -17.93
N VAL A 218 17.71 -4.22 -17.38
CA VAL A 218 18.09 -2.82 -17.10
C VAL A 218 18.85 -2.38 -18.35
N LYS A 219 18.16 -1.70 -19.25
CA LYS A 219 18.77 -1.23 -20.50
C LYS A 219 19.82 -0.18 -20.22
N HIS A 220 20.95 -0.39 -20.89
CA HIS A 220 22.07 0.50 -21.09
C HIS A 220 21.63 1.93 -21.43
N VAL A 221 22.29 2.91 -20.80
CA VAL A 221 22.37 4.28 -21.28
C VAL A 221 23.34 4.28 -22.46
N GLU A 222 22.85 4.66 -23.63
CA GLU A 222 23.68 4.96 -24.81
C GLU A 222 24.51 6.22 -24.51
N VAL A 223 25.83 6.10 -24.63
CA VAL A 223 26.74 7.24 -24.74
C VAL A 223 27.18 7.27 -26.20
N GLU A 224 26.64 8.21 -26.97
CA GLU A 224 27.17 8.54 -28.29
C GLU A 224 28.56 9.18 -28.13
N ASN A 225 29.52 8.62 -28.86
CA ASN A 225 30.84 9.19 -29.08
C ASN A 225 30.73 10.47 -29.90
N MET A 226 31.54 11.47 -29.58
CA MET A 226 32.01 12.46 -30.54
C MET A 226 33.50 12.68 -30.32
N ASP A 227 34.21 12.63 -31.45
CA ASP A 227 35.65 12.54 -31.62
C ASP A 227 36.44 13.80 -31.22
N GLU A 228 37.76 13.56 -31.07
CA GLU A 228 38.92 14.47 -30.91
C GLU A 228 39.44 14.77 -29.49
#